data_AF-A0A973CI90-F1
#
_entry.id   AF-A0A973CI90-F1
#
_cell.length_a   1.000
_cell.length_b   1.000
_cell.length_c   1.000
_cell.angle_alpha   90.00
_cell.angle_beta   90.00
_cell.angle_gamma   90.00
#
_symmetry.space_group_name_H-M   'P 1'
#
loop_
_entity.id
_entity.type
_entity.pdbx_description
1 polymer ?
#
loop_
_entity_poly.entity_id
_entity_poly.type
_entity_poly.pdbx_seq_one_letter_code
_entity_poly.pdbx_strand_id
1 'polypeptide(L)'
;MTIKQQEKEFLSTYNIHDYDVPLTSVDVVIFSIIKEQVNVLLTKRADFPFKNQWAIPGGFIDIKKDKQIEQTARRKLKEKTGYNVPYLEQLGAIGNNHRDPRGWSVTITYFALVNAEEVSFDEYIV
;
A
#
# COMPACT_ATOMS: atom_id res chain seq x y z
N MET A 1 -3.73 -38.66 -18.22
CA MET A 1 -2.92 -37.48 -17.84
C MET A 1 -2.70 -37.48 -16.35
N THR A 2 -1.58 -36.94 -15.86
CA THR A 2 -1.38 -36.73 -14.41
C THR A 2 -2.17 -35.50 -13.94
N ILE A 3 -2.45 -35.38 -12.64
CA ILE A 3 -3.10 -34.19 -12.06
C ILE A 3 -2.36 -32.91 -12.45
N LYS A 4 -1.01 -32.92 -12.37
CA LYS A 4 -0.18 -31.77 -12.77
C LYS A 4 -0.36 -31.38 -14.24
N GLN A 5 -0.62 -32.35 -15.11
CA GLN A 5 -0.81 -32.09 -16.54
C GLN A 5 -2.19 -31.50 -16.84
N GLN A 6 -3.23 -31.95 -16.12
CA GLN A 6 -4.57 -31.36 -16.17
C GLN A 6 -4.56 -29.91 -15.64
N GLU A 7 -3.86 -29.65 -14.53
CA GLU A 7 -3.70 -28.30 -13.97
C GLU A 7 -3.02 -27.34 -14.96
N LYS A 8 -1.96 -27.80 -15.64
CA LYS A 8 -1.27 -26.99 -16.65
C LYS A 8 -2.18 -26.64 -17.84
N GLU A 9 -3.00 -27.58 -18.29
CA GLU A 9 -3.97 -27.35 -19.37
C GLU A 9 -5.06 -26.35 -18.94
N PHE A 10 -5.62 -26.52 -17.75
CA PHE A 10 -6.55 -25.56 -17.16
C PHE A 10 -5.96 -24.15 -17.08
N LEU A 11 -4.77 -24.00 -16.47
CA LEU A 11 -4.11 -22.70 -16.32
C LEU A 11 -3.75 -22.05 -17.66
N SER A 12 -3.53 -22.84 -18.71
CA SER A 12 -3.22 -22.30 -20.05
C SER A 12 -4.40 -21.61 -20.74
N THR A 13 -5.63 -21.91 -20.29
CA THR A 13 -6.86 -21.32 -20.83
C THR A 13 -7.55 -20.37 -19.85
N TYR A 14 -7.03 -20.29 -18.61
CA TYR A 14 -7.62 -19.46 -17.56
C TYR A 14 -7.44 -17.97 -17.86
N ASN A 15 -8.55 -17.22 -17.83
CA ASN A 15 -8.54 -15.78 -17.94
C ASN A 15 -8.77 -15.15 -16.56
N ILE A 16 -7.79 -14.39 -16.08
CA ILE A 16 -7.85 -13.74 -14.76
C ILE A 16 -9.00 -12.71 -14.65
N HIS A 17 -9.60 -12.32 -15.77
CA HIS A 17 -10.68 -11.35 -15.85
C HIS A 17 -12.07 -11.98 -15.97
N ASP A 18 -12.19 -13.30 -15.77
CA ASP A 18 -13.50 -13.95 -15.67
C ASP A 18 -14.26 -13.51 -14.40
N TYR A 19 -13.57 -12.85 -13.46
CA TYR A 19 -14.14 -12.19 -12.29
C TYR A 19 -13.72 -10.72 -12.24
N ASP A 20 -14.59 -9.87 -11.69
CA ASP A 20 -14.24 -8.48 -11.39
C ASP A 20 -13.08 -8.40 -10.39
N VAL A 21 -12.13 -7.50 -10.66
CA VAL A 21 -10.95 -7.30 -9.81
C VAL A 21 -11.11 -5.99 -9.03
N PRO A 22 -11.22 -6.03 -7.68
CA PRO A 22 -11.29 -4.83 -6.87
C PRO A 22 -10.03 -3.97 -7.00
N LEU A 23 -10.21 -2.65 -6.87
CA LEU A 23 -9.07 -1.73 -6.75
C LEU A 23 -8.26 -2.09 -5.50
N THR A 24 -7.01 -2.51 -5.68
CA THR A 24 -6.16 -2.98 -4.59
C THR A 24 -5.00 -2.02 -4.32
N SER A 25 -5.06 -1.34 -3.18
CA SER A 25 -4.02 -0.43 -2.70
C SER A 25 -3.29 -0.99 -1.48
N VAL A 26 -2.17 -0.35 -1.16
CA VAL A 26 -1.39 -0.57 0.05
C VAL A 26 -1.07 0.79 0.65
N ASP A 27 -1.43 0.96 1.92
CA ASP A 27 -1.20 2.18 2.70
C ASP A 27 -0.26 1.86 3.87
N VAL A 28 0.60 2.81 4.25
CA VAL A 28 1.61 2.65 5.30
C VAL A 28 1.47 3.76 6.32
N VAL A 29 1.09 3.39 7.55
CA VAL A 29 1.10 4.28 8.70
C VAL A 29 2.53 4.43 9.19
N ILE A 30 3.13 5.59 8.92
CA ILE A 30 4.54 5.84 9.25
C ILE A 30 4.58 6.64 10.53
N PHE A 31 4.98 5.99 11.62
CA PHE A 31 5.17 6.61 12.92
C PHE A 31 6.59 7.13 13.09
N SER A 32 6.73 8.20 13.86
CA SER A 32 8.02 8.66 14.37
C SER A 32 7.88 9.23 15.78
N ILE A 33 8.99 9.34 16.52
CA ILE A 33 9.02 9.99 17.83
C ILE A 33 9.71 11.34 17.65
N ILE A 34 8.97 12.43 17.88
CA ILE A 34 9.48 13.80 17.79
C ILE A 34 9.12 14.51 19.08
N LYS A 35 10.11 15.09 19.76
CA LYS A 35 9.93 15.77 21.06
C LYS A 35 9.13 14.92 22.05
N GLU A 36 9.54 13.66 22.20
CA GLU A 36 8.93 12.66 23.11
C GLU A 36 7.47 12.31 22.81
N GLN A 37 6.95 12.67 21.64
CA GLN A 37 5.58 12.37 21.22
C GLN A 37 5.57 11.43 20.02
N VAL A 38 4.57 10.54 19.97
CA VAL A 38 4.30 9.73 18.78
C VAL A 38 3.61 10.60 17.75
N ASN A 39 4.20 10.67 16.57
CA ASN A 39 3.66 11.41 15.45
C ASN A 39 3.44 10.49 14.25
N VAL A 40 2.55 10.88 13.34
CA VAL A 40 2.28 10.15 12.09
C VAL A 40 2.51 11.04 10.87
N LEU A 41 3.12 10.46 9.84
CA LEU A 41 3.30 11.13 8.56
C LEU A 41 1.98 11.17 7.77
N LEU A 42 1.58 12.35 7.33
CA LEU A 42 0.46 12.55 6.41
C LEU A 42 0.92 13.24 5.13
N THR A 43 0.42 12.75 4.00
CA THR A 43 0.64 13.37 2.67
C THR A 43 -0.61 14.12 2.23
N LYS A 44 -0.42 15.26 1.55
CA LYS A 44 -1.53 15.97 0.91
C LYS A 44 -1.75 15.39 -0.48
N ARG A 45 -2.96 14.89 -0.74
CA ARG A 45 -3.28 14.23 -2.03
C ARG A 45 -3.15 15.20 -3.20
N ALA A 46 -2.27 14.89 -4.15
CA ALA A 46 -2.04 15.70 -5.34
C ALA A 46 -3.17 15.60 -6.38
N ASP A 47 -3.96 14.52 -6.34
CA ASP A 47 -4.99 14.22 -7.35
C ASP A 47 -6.28 13.67 -6.72
N PHE A 48 -7.34 13.61 -7.53
CA PHE A 48 -8.62 13.01 -7.19
C PHE A 48 -8.51 11.48 -7.07
N PRO A 49 -9.38 10.85 -6.26
CA PRO A 49 -10.38 11.45 -5.36
C PRO A 49 -9.72 12.16 -4.17
N PHE A 50 -10.47 13.01 -3.47
CA PHE A 50 -10.02 13.71 -2.26
C PHE A 50 -8.78 14.60 -2.46
N LYS A 51 -8.65 15.21 -3.63
CA LYS A 51 -7.55 16.15 -3.93
C LYS A 51 -7.46 17.22 -2.84
N ASN A 52 -6.23 17.56 -2.46
CA ASN A 52 -5.88 18.51 -1.39
C ASN A 52 -6.26 18.09 0.04
N GLN A 53 -6.78 16.90 0.28
CA GLN A 53 -6.99 16.37 1.64
C GLN A 53 -5.73 15.65 2.15
N TRP A 54 -5.57 15.61 3.47
CA TRP A 54 -4.54 14.81 4.13
C TRP A 54 -4.91 13.34 4.11
N ALA A 55 -3.93 12.48 3.85
CA ALA A 55 -4.09 11.05 3.79
C ALA A 55 -2.83 10.34 4.29
N ILE A 56 -2.99 9.07 4.66
CA ILE A 56 -1.86 8.18 4.94
C ILE A 56 -1.11 7.91 3.62
N PRO A 57 0.23 7.90 3.63
CA PRO A 57 1.05 7.47 2.50
C PRO A 57 0.63 6.11 1.94
N GLY A 58 0.52 6.01 0.61
CA GLY A 58 0.15 4.74 -0.01
C GLY A 58 -0.03 4.82 -1.51
N GLY A 59 -0.58 3.75 -2.06
CA GLY A 59 -1.02 3.68 -3.45
C GLY A 59 -1.13 2.25 -3.96
N PHE A 60 -1.13 2.08 -5.28
CA PHE A 60 -1.45 0.80 -5.91
C PHE A 60 -0.24 -0.15 -6.03
N ILE A 61 -0.56 -1.44 -6.08
CA ILE A 61 0.37 -2.51 -6.46
C ILE A 61 0.81 -2.29 -7.91
N ASP A 62 2.13 -2.28 -8.15
CA ASP A 62 2.71 -2.29 -9.50
C ASP A 62 3.08 -3.73 -9.84
N ILE A 63 2.22 -4.46 -10.54
CA ILE A 63 2.41 -5.89 -10.85
C ILE A 63 3.69 -6.20 -11.65
N LYS A 64 4.33 -5.18 -12.26
CA LYS A 64 5.61 -5.36 -12.96
C LYS A 64 6.79 -5.32 -11.98
N LYS A 65 6.70 -4.49 -10.93
CA LYS A 65 7.77 -4.25 -9.96
C LYS A 65 7.62 -5.04 -8.66
N ASP A 66 6.39 -5.16 -8.18
CA ASP A 66 6.05 -5.74 -6.89
C ASP A 66 5.66 -7.21 -7.09
N LYS A 67 6.47 -8.11 -6.54
CA LYS A 67 6.22 -9.56 -6.46
C LYS A 67 5.42 -9.94 -5.22
N GLN A 68 5.39 -9.07 -4.21
CA GLN A 68 4.65 -9.27 -2.96
C GLN A 68 4.03 -7.94 -2.50
N ILE A 69 2.94 -8.01 -1.74
CA ILE A 69 2.26 -6.83 -1.18
C ILE A 69 3.22 -6.00 -0.30
N GLU A 70 4.07 -6.67 0.50
CA GLU A 70 5.08 -5.98 1.33
C GLU A 70 6.03 -5.11 0.49
N GLN A 71 6.37 -5.54 -0.74
CA GLN A 71 7.22 -4.73 -1.63
C GLN A 71 6.52 -3.45 -2.09
N THR A 72 5.19 -3.48 -2.25
CA THR A 72 4.39 -2.27 -2.50
C THR A 72 4.48 -1.32 -1.31
N ALA A 73 4.28 -1.83 -0.08
CA ALA A 73 4.38 -1.02 1.14
C ALA A 73 5.78 -0.38 1.28
N ARG A 74 6.85 -1.17 1.11
CA ARG A 74 8.24 -0.68 1.17
C ARG A 74 8.52 0.38 0.10
N ARG A 75 8.05 0.16 -1.13
CA ARG A 75 8.19 1.12 -2.23
C ARG A 75 7.44 2.41 -1.93
N LYS A 76 6.20 2.34 -1.45
CA LYS A 76 5.39 3.52 -1.10
C LYS A 76 5.97 4.30 0.07
N LEU A 77 6.48 3.61 1.08
CA LEU A 77 7.21 4.25 2.17
C LEU A 77 8.44 4.98 1.61
N LYS A 78 9.29 4.29 0.84
CA LYS A 78 10.52 4.87 0.29
C LYS A 78 10.27 6.04 -0.66
N GLU A 79 9.24 5.96 -1.50
CA GLU A 79 8.82 7.06 -2.39
C GLU A 79 8.48 8.34 -1.59
N LYS A 80 8.07 8.20 -0.31
CA LYS A 80 7.67 9.32 0.55
C LYS A 80 8.73 9.78 1.53
N THR A 81 9.56 8.89 2.02
CA THR A 81 10.55 9.20 3.07
C THR A 81 11.99 9.21 2.56
N GLY A 82 12.24 8.66 1.37
CA GLY A 82 13.59 8.35 0.87
C GLY A 82 14.29 7.21 1.63
N TYR A 83 13.68 6.69 2.70
CA TYR A 83 14.31 5.80 3.66
C TYR A 83 13.85 4.35 3.47
N ASN A 84 14.77 3.39 3.65
CA ASN A 84 14.44 1.97 3.65
C ASN A 84 14.30 1.50 5.10
N VAL A 85 13.06 1.26 5.55
CA VAL A 85 12.83 0.86 6.93
C VAL A 85 13.33 -0.55 7.24
N PRO A 86 13.97 -0.75 8.40
CA PRO A 86 14.32 -2.09 8.87
C PRO A 86 13.08 -2.88 9.29
N TYR A 87 12.05 -2.20 9.80
CA TYR A 87 10.82 -2.81 10.30
C TYR A 87 9.59 -2.34 9.54
N LEU A 88 8.73 -3.29 9.19
CA LEU A 88 7.44 -3.06 8.56
C LEU A 88 6.52 -4.23 8.95
N GLU A 89 5.34 -3.94 9.50
CA GLU A 89 4.39 -4.95 9.95
C GLU A 89 3.01 -4.68 9.37
N GLN A 90 2.31 -5.75 8.97
CA GLN A 90 0.96 -5.66 8.42
C GLN A 90 -0.06 -5.52 9.56
N LEU A 91 -0.89 -4.48 9.50
CA LEU A 91 -2.00 -4.27 10.44
C LEU A 91 -3.24 -5.09 10.04
N GLY A 92 -3.51 -5.19 8.74
CA GLY A 92 -4.68 -5.89 8.23
C GLY A 92 -5.11 -5.42 6.85
N ALA A 93 -6.29 -5.86 6.43
CA ALA A 93 -6.90 -5.45 5.18
C ALA A 93 -8.31 -4.90 5.43
N ILE A 94 -8.66 -3.84 4.71
CA ILE A 94 -9.98 -3.21 4.76
C ILE A 94 -10.53 -3.18 3.34
N GLY A 95 -11.66 -3.82 3.10
CA GLY A 95 -12.28 -3.91 1.78
C GLY A 95 -13.79 -3.75 1.83
N ASN A 96 -14.33 -2.87 0.97
CA ASN A 96 -15.76 -2.68 0.74
C ASN A 96 -16.00 -1.76 -0.48
N ASN A 97 -17.26 -1.53 -0.83
CA ASN A 97 -17.68 -0.71 -1.97
C ASN A 97 -17.92 0.78 -1.67
N HIS A 98 -17.64 1.25 -0.44
CA HIS A 98 -17.90 2.65 -0.05
C HIS A 98 -16.65 3.39 0.45
N ARG A 99 -15.57 2.68 0.82
CA ARG A 99 -14.33 3.27 1.33
C ARG A 99 -13.61 4.13 0.30
N ASP A 100 -13.81 3.83 -0.98
CA ASP A 100 -13.25 4.57 -2.10
C ASP A 100 -14.37 4.91 -3.08
N PRO A 101 -14.54 6.18 -3.48
CA PRO A 101 -15.62 6.59 -4.37
C PRO A 101 -15.50 6.00 -5.78
N ARG A 102 -14.37 5.36 -6.12
CA ARG A 102 -14.18 4.67 -7.40
C ARG A 102 -14.82 3.28 -7.46
N GLY A 103 -15.33 2.74 -6.34
CA GLY A 103 -16.06 1.48 -6.28
C GLY A 103 -15.47 0.47 -5.28
N TRP A 104 -15.69 -0.83 -5.54
CA TRP A 104 -15.12 -1.91 -4.74
C TRP A 104 -13.59 -1.79 -4.68
N SER A 105 -13.09 -1.61 -3.47
CA SER A 105 -11.66 -1.48 -3.23
C SER A 105 -11.24 -2.20 -1.96
N VAL A 106 -9.99 -2.64 -1.94
CA VAL A 106 -9.29 -3.21 -0.79
C VAL A 106 -8.03 -2.41 -0.58
N THR A 107 -7.74 -2.02 0.66
CA THR A 107 -6.40 -1.58 1.04
C THR A 107 -5.79 -2.54 2.05
N ILE A 108 -4.54 -2.92 1.83
CA ILE A 108 -3.74 -3.62 2.85
C ILE A 108 -2.94 -2.56 3.59
N THR A 109 -3.11 -2.49 4.90
CA THR A 109 -2.44 -1.48 5.73
C THR A 109 -1.23 -2.09 6.43
N TYR A 110 -0.10 -1.39 6.34
CA TYR A 110 1.10 -1.66 7.12
C TYR A 110 1.38 -0.50 8.08
N PHE A 111 2.25 -0.73 9.06
CA PHE A 111 2.88 0.35 9.80
C PHE A 111 4.39 0.16 9.89
N ALA A 112 5.08 1.29 10.07
CA ALA A 112 6.51 1.34 10.32
C ALA A 112 6.82 2.41 11.37
N LEU A 113 7.91 2.22 12.10
CA LEU A 113 8.50 3.25 12.95
C LEU A 113 9.79 3.73 12.29
N VAL A 114 9.92 5.04 12.11
CA VAL A 114 11.09 5.67 11.48
C VAL A 114 11.76 6.66 12.42
N ASN A 115 13.08 6.74 12.34
CA ASN A 115 13.82 7.82 12.99
C ASN A 115 13.59 9.12 12.22
N ALA A 116 13.09 10.16 12.90
CA ALA A 116 12.83 11.45 12.29
C ALA A 116 14.09 12.11 11.69
N GLU A 117 15.28 11.78 12.21
CA GLU A 117 16.55 12.31 11.71
C GLU A 117 17.02 11.66 10.40
N GLU A 118 16.52 10.46 10.09
CA GLU A 118 16.91 9.70 8.90
C GLU A 118 15.94 9.90 7.72
N VAL A 119 14.89 10.70 7.93
CA VAL A 119 13.83 10.94 6.96
C VAL A 119 13.73 12.42 6.65
N SER A 120 13.72 12.73 5.36
CA SER A 120 13.35 14.06 4.88
C SER A 120 11.83 14.12 4.76
N PHE A 121 11.19 15.00 5.51
CA PHE A 121 9.76 15.22 5.44
C PHE A 121 9.48 16.52 4.69
N ASP A 122 9.12 16.42 3.42
CA ASP A 122 8.48 17.52 2.68
C ASP A 122 6.97 17.63 3.03
N GLU A 123 6.50 16.78 3.93
CA GLU A 123 5.10 16.54 4.27
C GLU A 123 4.84 16.74 5.77
N TYR A 124 3.57 16.85 6.16
CA TYR A 124 3.20 17.29 7.51
C TYR A 124 3.19 16.11 8.47
N ILE A 125 3.84 16.29 9.62
CA ILE A 125 3.85 15.33 10.72
C ILE A 125 2.94 15.88 11.82
N VAL A 126 1.95 15.07 12.23
CA VAL A 126 1.00 15.39 13.31
C VAL A 126 1.15 14.46 14.50
#